data_AF-A0A699TJ15-F1
#
_entry.id   AF-A0A699TJ15-F1
#
_cell.length_a   1.000
_cell.length_b   1.000
_cell.length_c   1.000
_cell.angle_alpha   90.00
_cell.angle_beta   90.00
_cell.angle_gamma   90.00
#
_symmetry.space_group_name_H-M   'P 1'
#
loop_
_entity.id
_entity.type
_entity.pdbx_description
1 polymer ?
#
loop_
_entity_poly.entity_id
_entity_poly.type
_entity_poly.pdbx_seq_one_letter_code
_entity_poly.pdbx_strand_id
1 'polypeptide(L)'
;GLGLWMDLRILITSKEERDASIIWDDQDQWQIQSWRFYALPVIHVLETEAGDIMYMFVDKKYPLTPETIQRMLHHGLEIDRVPSGNDLTTAIQLI
;
A
#
# COMPACT_ATOMS: atom_id res chain seq x y z
N GLY A 1 16.87 -0.60 -13.72
CA GLY A 1 17.04 0.56 -12.81
C GLY A 1 16.54 1.81 -13.49
N LEU A 2 15.89 2.72 -12.76
CA LEU A 2 15.17 3.94 -13.21
C LEU A 2 13.90 3.74 -14.05
N GLY A 3 13.87 2.82 -15.02
CA GLY A 3 12.66 2.56 -15.84
C GLY A 3 11.45 2.13 -15.02
N LEU A 4 11.58 1.03 -14.27
CA LEU A 4 10.52 0.46 -13.42
C LEU A 4 9.92 1.47 -12.42
N TRP A 5 10.74 2.38 -11.89
CA TRP A 5 10.28 3.42 -10.96
C TRP A 5 9.47 4.51 -11.64
N MET A 6 9.82 4.83 -12.89
CA MET A 6 9.06 5.75 -13.73
C MET A 6 7.74 5.12 -14.18
N ASP A 7 7.77 3.83 -14.52
CA ASP A 7 6.57 3.05 -14.89
C ASP A 7 5.60 2.91 -13.70
N LEU A 8 6.12 2.61 -12.49
CA LEU A 8 5.29 2.54 -11.29
C LEU A 8 4.69 3.91 -10.94
N ARG A 9 5.46 4.99 -11.10
CA ARG A 9 4.97 6.36 -10.97
C ARG A 9 3.85 6.66 -11.96
N ILE A 10 4.03 6.31 -13.24
CA ILE A 10 3.02 6.53 -14.29
C ILE A 10 1.76 5.71 -14.00
N LEU A 11 1.89 4.45 -13.57
CA LEU A 11 0.76 3.59 -13.19
C LEU A 11 0.00 4.17 -12.00
N ILE A 12 0.71 4.62 -10.96
CA ILE A 12 0.10 5.22 -9.77
C ILE A 12 -0.57 6.56 -10.12
N THR A 13 0.09 7.42 -10.89
CA THR A 13 -0.45 8.72 -11.34
C THR A 13 -1.65 8.52 -12.27
N SER A 14 -1.65 7.51 -13.14
CA SER A 14 -2.81 7.18 -13.99
C SER A 14 -4.01 6.64 -13.20
N LYS A 15 -3.78 6.01 -12.04
CA LYS A 15 -4.84 5.61 -11.09
C LYS A 15 -5.33 6.82 -10.30
N GLU A 16 -4.44 7.76 -9.96
CA GLU A 16 -4.74 9.05 -9.32
C GLU A 16 -5.67 9.94 -10.17
N GLU A 17 -5.64 9.78 -11.51
CA GLU A 17 -6.52 10.47 -12.46
C GLU A 17 -7.96 9.93 -12.52
N ARG A 18 -8.23 8.73 -11.96
CA ARG A 18 -9.60 8.38 -11.59
C ARG A 18 -9.90 9.11 -10.30
N ASP A 19 -10.79 10.09 -10.37
CA ASP A 19 -11.31 10.92 -9.28
C ASP A 19 -11.03 10.29 -7.90
N ALA A 20 -9.85 10.62 -7.34
CA ALA A 20 -9.33 9.89 -6.17
C ALA A 20 -10.30 9.97 -4.99
N SER A 21 -11.19 10.98 -5.00
CA SER A 21 -12.32 11.12 -4.08
C SER A 21 -13.19 9.87 -4.01
N ILE A 22 -13.45 9.18 -5.13
CA ILE A 22 -14.30 7.97 -5.16
C ILE A 22 -13.63 6.83 -4.39
N ILE A 23 -12.31 6.74 -4.42
CA ILE A 23 -11.55 5.70 -3.71
C ILE A 23 -11.66 5.88 -2.18
N TRP A 24 -11.87 7.11 -1.71
CA TRP A 24 -11.93 7.46 -0.29
C TRP A 24 -13.35 7.65 0.25
N ASP A 25 -14.37 7.41 -0.58
CA ASP A 25 -15.78 7.45 -0.18
C ASP A 25 -16.14 6.22 0.68
N ASP A 26 -17.21 6.32 1.48
CA ASP A 26 -17.74 5.24 2.33
C ASP A 26 -16.68 4.55 3.23
N GLN A 27 -15.68 5.31 3.67
CA GLN A 27 -14.60 4.84 4.56
C GLN A 27 -15.08 4.20 5.87
N ASP A 28 -16.28 4.55 6.32
CA ASP A 28 -16.92 3.97 7.49
C ASP A 28 -17.32 2.49 7.29
N GLN A 29 -17.52 2.07 6.04
CA GLN A 29 -17.92 0.72 5.66
C GLN A 29 -16.72 -0.21 5.41
N TRP A 30 -15.49 0.32 5.44
CA TRP A 30 -14.31 -0.47 5.13
C TRP A 30 -14.03 -1.52 6.20
N GLN A 31 -14.03 -2.77 5.76
CA GLN A 31 -13.57 -3.90 6.54
C GLN A 31 -12.12 -4.19 6.17
N ILE A 32 -11.20 -4.01 7.11
CA ILE A 32 -9.78 -4.20 6.85
C ILE A 32 -9.47 -5.69 6.82
N GLN A 33 -9.02 -6.19 5.67
CA GLN A 33 -8.56 -7.55 5.49
C GLN A 33 -7.06 -7.67 5.80
N SER A 34 -6.27 -6.69 5.34
CA SER A 34 -4.84 -6.66 5.62
C SER A 34 -4.28 -5.25 5.60
N TRP A 35 -3.27 -5.00 6.43
CA TRP A 35 -2.51 -3.76 6.40
C TRP A 35 -1.02 -4.09 6.49
N ARG A 36 -0.32 -3.93 5.38
CA ARG A 36 1.09 -4.32 5.22
C ARG A 36 1.99 -3.11 5.08
N PHE A 37 3.22 -3.20 5.57
CA PHE A 37 4.26 -2.21 5.33
C PHE A 37 5.48 -2.83 4.67
N TYR A 38 5.88 -2.25 3.52
CA TYR A 38 7.09 -2.62 2.82
C TYR A 38 8.14 -1.54 3.01
N ALA A 39 9.26 -1.89 3.66
CA ALA A 39 10.34 -0.95 3.94
C ALA A 39 11.05 -0.43 2.68
N LEU A 40 11.01 -1.18 1.57
CA LEU A 40 11.51 -0.78 0.25
C LEU A 40 10.48 -1.20 -0.79
N PRO A 41 9.70 -0.28 -1.39
CA PRO A 41 9.83 1.19 -1.40
C PRO A 41 8.96 1.93 -0.36
N VAL A 42 9.25 1.84 0.95
CA VAL A 42 8.57 2.57 2.05
C VAL A 42 7.06 2.86 1.81
N ILE A 43 6.26 1.82 1.59
CA ILE A 43 4.82 1.95 1.30
C ILE A 43 3.99 1.16 2.30
N HIS A 44 2.82 1.70 2.63
CA HIS A 44 1.72 0.97 3.23
C HIS A 44 0.80 0.42 2.13
N VAL A 45 0.35 -0.81 2.30
CA VAL A 45 -0.67 -1.44 1.48
C VAL A 45 -1.84 -1.79 2.38
N LEU A 46 -3.01 -1.23 2.07
CA LEU A 46 -4.25 -1.53 2.76
C LEU A 46 -5.15 -2.32 1.81
N GLU A 47 -5.65 -3.45 2.27
CA GLU A 47 -6.57 -4.32 1.54
C GLU A 47 -7.86 -4.42 2.34
N THR A 48 -8.99 -4.18 1.67
CA THR A 48 -10.32 -4.36 2.26
C THR A 48 -10.86 -5.75 1.92
N GLU A 49 -11.80 -6.25 2.72
CA GLU A 49 -12.49 -7.52 2.42
C GLU A 49 -13.29 -7.48 1.10
N ALA A 50 -13.63 -6.27 0.62
CA ALA A 50 -14.27 -6.08 -0.69
C ALA A 50 -13.29 -6.28 -1.87
N GLY A 51 -12.00 -6.46 -1.59
CA GLY A 51 -10.94 -6.62 -2.60
C GLY A 51 -10.33 -5.30 -3.08
N ASP A 52 -10.65 -4.17 -2.42
CA ASP A 52 -10.03 -2.89 -2.74
C ASP A 52 -8.61 -2.83 -2.16
N ILE A 53 -7.66 -2.41 -2.99
CA ILE A 53 -6.25 -2.29 -2.60
C ILE A 53 -5.79 -0.84 -2.76
N MET A 54 -5.39 -0.25 -1.64
CA MET A 54 -4.82 1.09 -1.55
C MET A 54 -3.33 1.03 -1.29
N TYR A 55 -2.56 1.68 -2.17
CA TYR A 55 -1.13 1.86 -2.03
C TYR A 55 -0.85 3.27 -1.52
N MET A 56 -0.25 3.37 -0.34
CA MET A 56 -0.05 4.62 0.38
C MET A 56 1.44 4.83 0.68
N PHE A 57 2.01 5.90 0.13
CA PHE A 57 3.38 6.31 0.47
C PHE A 57 3.43 7.00 1.83
N VAL A 58 4.43 6.70 2.64
CA VAL A 58 4.56 7.33 3.98
C VAL A 58 4.75 8.84 3.93
N ASP A 59 5.28 9.40 2.83
CA ASP A 59 5.48 10.85 2.68
C ASP A 59 4.22 11.60 2.23
N LYS A 60 3.16 10.88 1.87
CA LYS A 60 1.92 11.44 1.36
C LYS A 60 0.85 11.49 2.45
N LYS A 61 0.04 12.55 2.40
CA LYS A 61 -1.16 12.67 3.21
C LYS A 61 -2.34 12.12 2.43
N TYR A 62 -3.09 11.23 3.05
CA TYR A 62 -4.31 10.66 2.51
C TYR A 62 -5.49 11.10 3.37
N PRO A 63 -6.69 11.29 2.80
CA PRO A 63 -7.89 11.73 3.52
C PRO A 63 -8.50 10.58 4.35
N LEU A 64 -7.69 9.89 5.14
CA LEU A 64 -8.13 8.81 6.03
C LEU A 64 -8.91 9.41 7.21
N THR A 65 -10.10 8.88 7.48
CA THR A 65 -10.88 9.28 8.66
C THR A 65 -10.24 8.71 9.93
N PRO A 66 -10.43 9.37 11.11
CA PRO A 66 -9.97 8.84 12.38
C PRO A 66 -10.48 7.41 12.66
N GLU A 67 -11.73 7.12 12.27
CA GLU A 67 -12.34 5.80 12.43
C GLU A 67 -11.63 4.73 11.60
N THR A 68 -11.31 5.03 10.34
CA THR A 68 -10.53 4.14 9.48
C THR A 68 -9.14 3.88 10.06
N ILE A 69 -8.47 4.92 10.58
CA ILE A 69 -7.17 4.77 11.26
C ILE A 69 -7.30 3.86 12.48
N GLN A 70 -8.36 4.02 13.28
CA GLN A 70 -8.62 3.13 14.43
C GLN A 70 -8.84 1.68 14.00
N ARG A 71 -9.58 1.42 12.91
CA ARG A 71 -9.77 0.07 12.36
C ARG A 71 -8.44 -0.53 11.90
N MET A 72 -7.61 0.24 11.20
CA MET A 72 -6.26 -0.19 10.79
C MET A 72 -5.39 -0.52 12.01
N LEU A 73 -5.39 0.32 13.04
CA LEU A 73 -4.63 0.09 14.27
C LEU A 73 -5.14 -1.12 15.05
N HIS A 74 -6.46 -1.36 15.07
CA HIS A 74 -7.07 -2.52 15.73
C HIS A 74 -6.73 -3.82 15.01
N HIS A 75 -6.74 -3.81 13.67
CA HIS A 75 -6.30 -4.94 12.84
C HIS A 75 -4.81 -5.24 13.05
N GLY A 76 -4.00 -4.18 13.16
CA GLY A 76 -2.56 -4.29 13.34
C GLY A 76 -1.80 -4.27 12.02
N LEU A 77 -0.56 -3.77 12.09
CA LEU A 77 0.34 -3.67 10.95
C LEU A 77 1.11 -4.98 10.77
N GLU A 78 0.93 -5.60 9.63
CA GLU A 78 1.73 -6.72 9.18
C GLU A 78 3.06 -6.19 8.62
N ILE A 79 4.13 -6.44 9.35
CA ILE A 79 5.48 -6.17 8.86
C ILE A 79 5.95 -7.46 8.19
N ASP A 80 5.98 -7.46 6.86
CA ASP A 80 6.61 -8.52 6.10
C ASP A 80 8.12 -8.44 6.39
N ARG A 81 8.55 -9.23 7.38
CA ARG A 81 9.96 -9.36 7.71
C ARG A 81 10.57 -10.14 6.56
N VAL A 82 11.36 -9.45 5.73
CA VAL A 82 12.30 -10.10 4.81
C VAL A 82 12.93 -11.27 5.58
N PRO A 83 12.80 -12.52 5.10
CA PRO A 83 13.23 -13.68 5.87
C PRO A 83 14.70 -13.48 6.27
N SER A 84 14.95 -13.41 7.57
CA SER A 84 16.29 -13.34 8.13
C SER A 84 16.93 -14.72 7.98
N GLY A 85 17.37 -15.01 6.77
CA GLY A 85 17.92 -16.28 6.35
C GLY A 85 18.41 -16.12 4.93
N ASN A 86 19.68 -15.71 4.79
CA ASN A 86 20.59 -16.13 3.72
C ASN A 86 20.01 -16.55 2.35
N ASP A 87 19.19 -15.73 1.70
CA ASP A 87 18.80 -16.00 0.29
C ASP A 87 18.53 -14.72 -0.54
N LEU A 88 19.18 -13.61 -0.18
CA LEU A 88 19.07 -12.34 -0.92
C LEU A 88 19.89 -12.28 -2.23
N THR A 89 20.49 -13.37 -2.68
CA THR A 89 21.21 -13.43 -3.97
C THR A 89 20.39 -13.91 -5.15
N THR A 90 19.19 -14.48 -4.95
CA THR A 90 18.50 -15.21 -6.04
C THR A 90 17.30 -14.47 -6.65
N ALA A 91 16.72 -13.46 -6.01
CA ALA A 91 15.48 -12.82 -6.50
C ALA A 91 15.64 -11.43 -7.14
N ILE A 92 16.88 -10.97 -7.39
CA ILE A 92 17.13 -9.80 -8.24
C ILE A 92 18.07 -10.20 -9.39
N GLN A 93 17.54 -10.94 -10.36
CA GLN A 93 17.99 -10.87 -11.75
C GLN A 93 16.78 -10.84 -12.67
N LEU A 94 16.07 -9.71 -12.65
CA LEU A 94 15.35 -9.23 -13.82
C LEU A 94 16.41 -8.56 -14.71
N ILE A 95 16.87 -9.31 -15.71
CA ILE A 95 17.55 -8.78 -16.91
C ILE A 95 16.46 -8.47 -17.93
#